data_AF-A0A1H8KES0-F1
#
_entry.id   AF-A0A1H8KES0-F1
#
_cell.length_a   1.000
_cell.length_b   1.000
_cell.length_c   1.000
_cell.angle_alpha   90.00
_cell.angle_beta   90.00
_cell.angle_gamma   90.00
#
_symmetry.space_group_name_H-M   'P 1'
#
loop_
_entity.id
_entity.type
_entity.pdbx_description
1 polymer ?
#
loop_
_entity_poly.entity_id
_entity_poly.type
_entity_poly.pdbx_seq_one_letter_code
_entity_poly.pdbx_strand_id
1 'polypeptide(L)'
;MSKQGVTEQIIQLIKQKISSSPGSSSEDASITADTLLRDVWLRLESIQVVELVVELETEYETELPDELLGQIDRSSLNVADLAAMVTGNAV
;
A
#
# COMPACT_ATOMS: atom_id res chain seq x y z
N MET A 1 6.87 -9.37 15.32
CA MET A 1 6.50 -9.57 13.90
C MET A 1 7.72 -9.32 13.04
N SER A 2 8.05 -10.19 12.10
CA SER A 2 9.18 -10.00 11.18
C SER A 2 8.78 -9.03 10.06
N LYS A 3 9.64 -8.06 9.72
CA LYS A 3 9.39 -7.03 8.67
C LYS A 3 8.96 -7.59 7.32
N GLN A 4 9.49 -8.77 6.93
CA GLN A 4 9.09 -9.46 5.71
C GLN A 4 7.60 -9.84 5.72
N GLY A 5 7.07 -10.29 6.87
CA GLY A 5 5.66 -10.65 6.98
C GLY A 5 4.71 -9.47 6.83
N VAL A 6 5.08 -8.28 7.32
CA VAL A 6 4.24 -7.07 7.16
C VAL A 6 4.19 -6.62 5.71
N THR A 7 5.34 -6.62 5.03
CA THR A 7 5.39 -6.28 3.60
C THR A 7 4.53 -7.25 2.78
N GLU A 8 4.62 -8.55 3.04
CA GLU A 8 3.79 -9.56 2.36
C GLU A 8 2.29 -9.37 2.63
N GLN A 9 1.90 -9.04 3.87
CA GLN A 9 0.52 -8.74 4.22
C GLN A 9 -0.02 -7.52 3.45
N ILE A 10 0.74 -6.43 3.40
CA ILE A 10 0.37 -5.23 2.64
C ILE A 10 0.22 -5.57 1.15
N ILE A 11 1.14 -6.35 0.57
CA ILE A 11 1.04 -6.80 -0.83
C ILE A 11 -0.25 -7.59 -1.05
N GLN A 12 -0.59 -8.53 -0.16
CA GLN A 12 -1.83 -9.31 -0.26
C GLN A 12 -3.06 -8.40 -0.18
N LEU A 13 -3.06 -7.45 0.75
CA LEU A 13 -4.17 -6.51 0.95
C LEU A 13 -4.41 -5.64 -0.29
N ILE A 14 -3.34 -5.09 -0.87
CA ILE A 14 -3.39 -4.33 -2.13
C ILE A 14 -3.98 -5.20 -3.25
N LYS A 15 -3.50 -6.44 -3.41
CA LYS A 15 -4.01 -7.36 -4.44
C LYS A 15 -5.49 -7.67 -4.28
N GLN A 16 -5.96 -7.85 -3.03
CA GLN A 16 -7.37 -8.05 -2.73
C GLN A 16 -8.23 -6.84 -3.11
N LYS A 17 -7.79 -5.61 -2.79
CA LYS A 17 -8.52 -4.38 -3.16
C LYS A 17 -8.57 -4.16 -4.68
N ILE A 18 -7.46 -4.39 -5.39
CA ILE A 18 -7.42 -4.32 -6.87
C ILE A 18 -8.39 -5.34 -7.49
N SER A 19 -8.37 -6.59 -7.00
CA SER A 19 -9.21 -7.68 -7.53
C SER A 19 -10.69 -7.50 -7.22
N SER A 20 -11.01 -6.74 -6.16
CA SER A 20 -12.37 -6.42 -5.75
C SER A 20 -12.95 -5.22 -6.53
N SER A 21 -12.13 -4.47 -7.27
CA SER A 21 -12.63 -3.34 -8.08
C SER A 21 -13.29 -3.85 -9.37
N PRO A 22 -14.56 -3.46 -9.64
CA PRO A 22 -15.31 -3.91 -10.80
C PRO A 22 -14.74 -3.31 -12.10
N GLY A 23 -13.86 -4.06 -12.77
CA GLY A 23 -13.20 -3.61 -14.00
C GLY A 23 -11.73 -4.04 -14.09
N SER A 24 -11.13 -4.45 -12.98
CA SER A 24 -9.80 -5.04 -12.97
C SER A 24 -9.86 -6.47 -13.52
N SER A 25 -9.47 -6.64 -14.79
CA SER A 25 -9.12 -7.97 -15.28
C SER A 25 -7.97 -8.50 -14.41
N SER A 26 -8.07 -9.77 -13.99
CA SER A 26 -7.05 -10.49 -13.20
C SER A 26 -5.72 -10.70 -13.96
N GLU A 27 -5.27 -9.71 -14.72
CA GLU A 27 -3.88 -9.61 -15.14
C GLU A 27 -3.08 -9.38 -13.86
N ASP A 28 -2.58 -10.50 -13.35
CA ASP A 28 -1.73 -10.69 -12.18
C ASP A 28 -0.84 -9.47 -11.96
N ALA A 29 -1.35 -8.51 -11.20
CA ALA A 29 -0.61 -7.33 -10.82
C ALA A 29 0.51 -7.85 -9.96
N SER A 30 1.69 -7.99 -10.56
CA SER A 30 2.92 -8.41 -9.90
C SER A 30 3.39 -7.30 -8.95
N ILE A 31 2.57 -7.00 -7.93
CA ILE A 31 2.90 -6.13 -6.82
C ILE A 31 3.92 -6.89 -5.98
N THR A 32 5.08 -6.26 -5.81
CA THR A 32 6.21 -6.74 -5.03
C THR A 32 6.62 -5.66 -4.03
N ALA A 33 7.56 -5.98 -3.14
CA ALA A 33 8.07 -5.04 -2.15
C ALA A 33 8.69 -3.77 -2.79
N ASP A 34 9.29 -3.90 -3.97
CA ASP A 34 9.93 -2.81 -4.71
C ASP A 34 8.95 -1.99 -5.57
N THR A 35 7.69 -2.46 -5.68
CA THR A 35 6.69 -1.75 -6.46
C THR A 35 6.41 -0.38 -5.84
N LEU A 36 6.49 0.67 -6.65
CA LEU A 36 6.25 2.04 -6.20
C LEU A 36 4.78 2.23 -5.84
N LEU A 37 4.51 2.95 -4.75
CA LEU A 37 3.15 3.22 -4.28
C LEU A 37 2.33 4.02 -5.29
N ARG A 38 2.96 4.89 -6.09
CA ARG A 38 2.28 5.59 -7.19
C ARG A 38 1.69 4.63 -8.21
N ASP A 39 2.42 3.56 -8.56
CA ASP A 39 1.98 2.55 -9.51
C ASP A 39 0.88 1.66 -8.93
N VAL A 40 0.86 1.49 -7.61
CA VAL A 40 -0.24 0.84 -6.88
C VAL A 40 -1.49 1.73 -6.90
N TRP A 41 -1.35 3.02 -6.57
CA TRP A 41 -2.47 3.95 -6.46
C TRP A 41 -3.18 4.15 -7.80
N LEU A 42 -2.45 4.12 -8.91
CA LEU A 42 -3.03 4.17 -10.26
C LEU A 42 -3.95 2.98 -10.58
N ARG A 43 -3.79 1.86 -9.87
CA ARG A 43 -4.61 0.64 -10.03
C ARG A 43 -5.78 0.57 -9.05
N LEU A 44 -5.79 1.43 -8.04
CA LEU A 44 -6.83 1.51 -7.04
C LEU A 44 -7.73 2.71 -7.34
N GLU A 45 -9.01 2.59 -7.01
CA GLU A 45 -9.88 3.77 -7.01
C GLU A 45 -9.47 4.72 -5.88
N SER A 46 -9.70 6.02 -6.05
CA SER A 46 -9.29 7.03 -5.06
C SER A 46 -9.84 6.76 -3.66
N ILE A 47 -11.01 6.13 -3.54
CA ILE A 47 -11.57 5.71 -2.25
C ILE A 47 -10.81 4.52 -1.64
N GLN A 48 -10.44 3.53 -2.47
CA GLN A 48 -9.75 2.32 -2.01
C GLN A 48 -8.35 2.62 -1.48
N VAL A 49 -7.70 3.64 -2.05
CA VAL A 49 -6.43 4.20 -1.57
C VAL A 49 -6.59 4.71 -0.13
N VAL A 50 -7.62 5.52 0.12
CA VAL A 50 -7.87 6.08 1.46
C VAL A 50 -8.22 4.95 2.43
N GLU A 51 -9.09 4.03 2.03
CA GLU A 51 -9.44 2.86 2.85
C GLU A 51 -8.23 2.00 3.18
N LEU A 52 -7.30 1.80 2.24
CA LEU A 52 -6.07 1.06 2.50
C LEU A 52 -5.19 1.74 3.55
N VAL A 53 -4.97 3.06 3.42
CA VAL A 53 -4.16 3.80 4.39
C VAL A 53 -4.78 3.73 5.78
N VAL A 54 -6.09 4.01 5.90
CA VAL A 54 -6.81 3.96 7.19
C VAL A 54 -6.79 2.56 7.81
N GLU A 55 -6.95 1.51 7.00
CA GLU A 55 -6.88 0.12 7.45
C GLU A 55 -5.50 -0.23 8.01
N LEU A 56 -4.44 0.24 7.35
CA LEU A 56 -3.06 0.07 7.83
C LEU A 56 -2.79 0.86 9.11
N GLU A 57 -3.24 2.11 9.19
CA GLU A 57 -3.11 2.92 10.41
C GLU A 57 -3.83 2.26 11.60
N THR A 58 -5.02 1.71 11.35
CA THR A 58 -5.82 1.02 12.38
C THR A 58 -5.20 -0.32 12.78
N GLU A 59 -4.74 -1.13 11.83
CA GLU A 59 -4.17 -2.46 12.10
C GLU A 59 -2.83 -2.38 12.84
N TYR A 60 -2.00 -1.39 12.50
CA TYR A 60 -0.66 -1.24 13.06
C TYR A 60 -0.58 -0.17 14.16
N GLU A 61 -1.72 0.42 14.55
CA GLU A 61 -1.81 1.48 15.56
C GLU A 61 -0.79 2.61 15.33
N THR A 62 -0.70 3.05 14.07
CA THR A 62 0.32 4.00 13.59
C THR A 62 -0.32 5.11 12.78
N GLU A 63 0.37 6.23 12.67
CA GLU A 63 -0.04 7.38 11.86
C GLU A 63 0.84 7.43 10.61
N LEU A 64 0.21 7.32 9.45
CA LEU A 64 0.88 7.36 8.16
C LEU A 64 0.89 8.80 7.62
N PRO A 65 1.94 9.22 6.92
CA PRO A 65 2.03 10.59 6.43
C PRO A 65 0.96 10.86 5.36
N ASP A 66 0.28 12.01 5.45
CA ASP A 66 -0.72 12.47 4.47
C ASP A 66 -0.16 12.57 3.04
N GLU A 67 1.17 12.65 2.90
CA GLU A 67 1.87 12.64 1.62
C GLU A 67 1.51 11.40 0.77
N LEU A 68 1.18 10.27 1.41
CA LEU A 68 0.73 9.05 0.74
C LEU A 68 -0.58 9.24 -0.03
N LEU A 69 -1.43 10.18 0.40
CA LEU A 69 -2.71 10.46 -0.24
C LEU A 69 -2.63 11.65 -1.21
N GLY A 70 -1.76 12.63 -0.90
CA GLY A 70 -1.72 13.91 -1.61
C GLY A 70 -0.57 14.11 -2.60
N GLN A 71 0.60 13.47 -2.41
CA GLN A 71 1.81 13.74 -3.22
C GLN A 71 2.51 12.50 -3.75
N ILE A 72 1.90 11.32 -3.63
CA ILE A 72 2.50 10.05 -4.02
C ILE A 72 3.00 10.01 -5.48
N ASP A 73 2.39 10.81 -6.37
CA ASP A 73 2.78 10.93 -7.78
C ASP A 73 4.27 11.32 -7.95
N ARG A 74 4.81 12.09 -6.99
CA ARG A 74 6.22 12.51 -6.95
C ARG A 74 7.07 11.70 -5.97
N SER A 75 6.45 10.89 -5.11
CA SER A 75 7.15 10.10 -4.11
C SER A 75 7.80 8.87 -4.75
N SER A 76 9.00 8.52 -4.30
CA SER A 76 9.72 7.30 -4.71
C SER A 76 9.51 6.14 -3.73
N LEU A 77 8.47 6.25 -2.88
CA LEU A 77 8.14 5.27 -1.86
C LEU A 77 7.62 3.98 -2.53
N ASN A 78 8.13 2.85 -2.07
CA ASN A 78 7.67 1.52 -2.47
C ASN A 78 6.86 0.84 -1.36
N VAL A 79 6.35 -0.35 -1.64
CA VAL A 79 5.56 -1.13 -0.67
C VAL A 79 6.39 -1.53 0.56
N ALA A 80 7.70 -1.77 0.42
CA ALA A 80 8.57 -2.03 1.55
C ALA A 80 8.75 -0.80 2.46
N ASP A 81 8.83 0.40 1.88
CA ASP A 81 8.87 1.66 2.63
C ASP A 81 7.57 1.88 3.40
N LEU A 82 6.42 1.61 2.77
CA LEU A 82 5.13 1.63 3.46
C LEU A 82 5.10 0.65 4.64
N ALA A 83 5.62 -0.57 4.44
CA ALA A 83 5.75 -1.56 5.50
C ALA A 83 6.66 -1.08 6.64
N ALA A 84 7.76 -0.39 6.32
CA ALA A 84 8.67 0.19 7.30
C ALA A 84 8.00 1.32 8.09
N MET A 85 7.19 2.16 7.43
CA MET A 85 6.42 3.24 8.07
C MET A 85 5.39 2.68 9.04
N VAL A 86 4.59 1.69 8.63
CA VAL A 86 3.56 1.14 9.52
C VAL A 86 4.14 0.35 10.70
N THR A 87 5.34 -0.21 10.54
CA THR A 87 6.03 -0.93 11.64
C THR A 87 6.79 0.00 12.58
N GLY A 88 6.68 1.33 12.42
CA GLY A 88 7.40 2.31 13.23
C GLY A 88 8.91 2.24 13.04
N ASN A 89 9.37 1.62 11.96
CA ASN A 89 10.77 1.37 11.69
C ASN A 89 11.28 2.33 10.61
N ALA A 90 10.97 3.62 10.77
CA ALA A 90 11.53 4.69 9.97
C ALA A 90 13.06 4.61 10.03
N VAL A 91 13.69 4.49 8.86
CA VAL A 91 15.15 4.55 8.67
C VAL A 91 15.64 5.99 8.69
#